data_AF-A0A168M3C0-F1
#
_entry.id   AF-A0A168M3C0-F1
#
_cell.length_a   1.000
_cell.length_b   1.000
_cell.length_c   1.000
_cell.angle_alpha   90.00
_cell.angle_beta   90.00
_cell.angle_gamma   90.00
#
_symmetry.space_group_name_H-M   'P 1'
#
loop_
_entity.id
_entity.type
_entity.pdbx_description
1 polymer ?
#
loop_
_entity_poly.entity_id
_entity_poly.type
_entity_poly.pdbx_seq_one_letter_code
_entity_poly.pdbx_strand_id
1 'polypeptide(L)' 'MFISSRPDSWTSPRAYRDASQRLAAYGRIQPMEQPSLLERLLHRR' A
#
# COMPACT_ATOMS: atom_id res chain seq x y z
N MET A 1 20.22 20.60 -12.05
CA MET A 1 20.30 19.64 -10.92
C MET A 1 19.21 20.00 -9.93
N PHE A 2 18.36 19.04 -9.54
CA PHE A 2 17.30 19.27 -8.55
C PHE A 2 17.89 19.06 -7.15
N ILE A 3 18.09 20.12 -6.39
CA ILE A 3 18.60 20.07 -5.01
C ILE A 3 17.40 20.30 -4.09
N SER A 4 16.82 19.22 -3.57
CA SER A 4 15.77 19.34 -2.56
C SER A 4 16.41 19.47 -1.18
N SER A 5 16.01 20.47 -0.40
CA SER A 5 16.39 20.61 1.02
C SER A 5 15.66 19.62 1.95
N ARG A 6 14.81 18.75 1.39
CA ARG A 6 14.09 17.75 2.16
C ARG A 6 15.07 16.70 2.68
N PRO A 7 14.98 16.31 3.96
CA PRO A 7 15.81 15.24 4.49
C PRO A 7 15.55 13.97 3.70
N ASP A 8 16.59 13.15 3.54
CA ASP A 8 16.43 11.88 2.85
C ASP A 8 15.41 11.01 3.59
N SER A 9 14.62 10.28 2.83
CA SER A 9 13.60 9.37 3.34
C SER A 9 14.19 8.29 4.25
N TRP A 10 15.48 7.98 4.08
CA TRP A 10 16.21 7.03 4.90
C TRP A 10 16.67 7.63 6.24
N THR A 11 16.83 8.96 6.31
CA THR A 11 17.22 9.68 7.53
C THR A 11 16.02 10.00 8.43
N SER A 12 14.83 10.12 7.85
CA SER A 12 13.59 10.44 8.57
C SER A 12 12.58 9.29 8.47
N PRO A 13 12.50 8.40 9.48
CA PRO A 13 11.53 7.33 9.44
C PRO A 13 10.11 7.90 9.43
N ARG A 14 9.24 7.29 8.63
CA ARG A 14 7.83 7.69 8.57
C ARG A 14 7.20 7.49 9.95
N ALA A 15 6.44 8.48 10.42
CA ALA A 15 5.76 8.39 11.71
C ALA A 15 4.89 7.13 11.78
N TYR A 16 4.87 6.50 12.96
CA TYR A 16 4.08 5.30 13.21
C TYR A 16 2.60 5.54 12.87
N ARG A 17 1.99 4.59 12.19
CA ARG A 17 0.56 4.59 11.88
C ARG A 17 -0.06 3.29 12.37
N ASP A 18 -1.12 3.42 13.15
CA ASP A 18 -1.95 2.30 13.58
C ASP A 18 -2.51 1.52 12.38
N ALA A 19 -2.87 0.26 12.61
CA ALA A 19 -3.40 -0.61 11.57
C ALA A 19 -4.66 -0.02 10.90
N SER A 20 -5.53 0.62 11.66
CA SER A 20 -6.75 1.29 11.15
C SER A 20 -6.42 2.45 10.21
N GLN A 21 -5.47 3.30 10.59
CA GLN A 21 -5.02 4.43 9.77
C GLN A 21 -4.35 3.96 8.48
N ARG A 22 -3.58 2.85 8.54
CA ARG A 22 -2.99 2.22 7.35
C ARG A 22 -4.06 1.63 6.44
N LEU A 23 -5.06 0.95 6.99
CA LEU A 23 -6.17 0.39 6.22
C LEU A 23 -6.99 1.49 5.52
N ALA A 24 -7.25 2.61 6.21
CA ALA A 24 -7.96 3.74 5.62
C ALA A 24 -7.15 4.41 4.49
N ALA A 25 -5.82 4.51 4.64
CA ALA A 25 -4.96 5.15 3.66
C ALA A 25 -4.68 4.30 2.41
N TYR A 26 -4.52 2.98 2.56
CA TYR A 26 -4.07 2.08 1.48
C TYR A 26 -5.12 1.05 1.05
N GLY A 27 -6.22 0.93 1.79
CA GLY A 27 -7.21 -0.11 1.56
C GLY A 27 -6.74 -1.49 2.02
N ARG A 28 -7.49 -2.50 1.59
CA ARG A 28 -7.27 -3.90 1.96
C ARG A 28 -6.07 -4.48 1.21
N ILE A 29 -5.28 -5.30 1.91
CA ILE A 29 -4.19 -6.08 1.33
C ILE A 29 -4.74 -6.93 0.19
N GLN A 30 -4.12 -6.79 -0.99
CA GLN A 30 -4.46 -7.57 -2.17
C GLN A 30 -3.55 -8.81 -2.25
N PRO A 31 -4.02 -9.90 -2.85
CA PRO A 31 -3.16 -11.04 -3.17
C PRO A 31 -2.07 -10.60 -4.15
N MET A 32 -0.91 -11.23 -4.03
CA MET A 32 0.24 -10.97 -4.91
C MET A 32 -0.04 -11.42 -6.35
N GLU A 33 -0.69 -12.57 -6.50
CA GLU A 33 -1.23 -13.04 -7.77
C GLU A 33 -2.61 -12.44 -7.99
N GLN A 34 -2.77 -11.73 -9.12
CA GLN A 34 -4.04 -11.10 -9.45
C GLN A 34 -4.94 -12.15 -10.11
N PRO A 35 -6.05 -12.55 -9.46
CA PRO A 35 -6.97 -13.50 -10.05
C PRO A 35 -7.60 -12.90 -11.32
N SER A 36 -7.67 -13.72 -12.36
CA SER A 36 -8.36 -13.39 -13.60
C SER A 36 -9.84 -13.11 -13.37
N LEU A 37 -10.51 -12.45 -14.32
CA LEU A 37 -11.93 -12.13 -14.22
C LEU A 37 -12.80 -13.38 -13.99
N LEU A 38 -12.44 -14.51 -14.61
CA LEU A 38 -13.16 -15.78 -14.47
C LEU A 38 -12.96 -16.37 -13.07
N GLU A 39 -11.73 -16.36 -12.54
CA GLU A 39 -11.43 -16.86 -11.19
C GLU A 39 -12.17 -16.05 -10.13
N ARG A 40 -12.21 -14.71 -10.27
CA ARG A 40 -12.96 -13.83 -9.36
C ARG A 40 -14.46 -14.11 -9.38
N LEU A 41 -15.02 -14.49 -10.53
CA LEU A 41 -16.44 -14.82 -10.67
C LEU A 41 -16.77 -16.18 -10.05
N LEU A 42 -15.91 -17.18 -10.24
CA LEU A 42 -16.10 -18.53 -9.73
C LEU A 42 -15.89 -18.64 -8.22
N HIS A 43 -15.00 -17.82 -7.63
CA HIS A 43 -14.80 -17.74 -6.17
C HIS A 43 -15.92 -17.00 -5.42
N ARG A 44 -16.88 -16.39 -6.14
CA ARG A 44 -17.96 -15.60 -5.56
C ARG A 44 -19.27 -16.40 -5.36
N ARG A 45 -19.28 -17.69 -5.71
CA ARG A 45 -20.36 -18.63 -5.37
C ARG A 45 -20.02 -19.36 -4.08
#